data_AF-J3E4W3-F1
#
_entry.id   AF-J3E4W3-F1
#
_cell.length_a   1.000
_cell.length_b   1.000
_cell.length_c   1.000
_cell.angle_alpha   90.00
_cell.angle_beta   90.00
_cell.angle_gamma   90.00
#
_symmetry.space_group_name_H-M   'P 1'
#
loop_
_entity.id
_entity.type
_entity.pdbx_description
1 polymer ?
#
loop_
_entity_poly.entity_id
_entity_poly.type
_entity_poly.pdbx_seq_one_letter_code
_entity_poly.pdbx_strand_id
1 'polypeptide(L)' 'MTHYDPQANYDVNYQGARVGELRKGRYFEGTWEVGYMEGEVFHYNGKPRGKREGLTLTRNDPPGELTQFELVLQEAE' A
#
# COMPACT_ATOMS: atom_id res chain seq x y z
N MET A 1 8.79 -15.81 -8.23
CA MET A 1 9.11 -14.41 -7.86
C MET A 1 7.84 -13.61 -8.02
N THR A 2 7.20 -13.24 -6.92
CA THR A 2 5.97 -12.44 -6.90
C THR A 2 6.33 -10.99 -7.18
N HIS A 3 6.11 -10.54 -8.42
CA HIS A 3 6.34 -9.15 -8.83
C HIS A 3 5.11 -8.29 -8.50
N TYR A 4 5.32 -7.01 -8.23
CA TYR A 4 4.23 -6.06 -8.04
C TYR A 4 3.59 -5.74 -9.40
N ASP A 5 2.27 -5.83 -9.49
CA ASP A 5 1.47 -5.45 -10.65
C ASP A 5 0.63 -4.21 -10.29
N PRO A 6 0.89 -3.04 -10.89
CA PRO A 6 0.14 -1.82 -10.60
C PRO A 6 -1.35 -1.89 -11.00
N GLN A 7 -1.76 -2.88 -11.81
CA GLN A 7 -3.15 -3.10 -12.20
C GLN A 7 -3.89 -4.14 -11.34
N ALA A 8 -3.19 -4.80 -10.42
CA ALA A 8 -3.79 -5.76 -9.52
C ALA A 8 -4.35 -5.09 -8.25
N ASN A 9 -5.07 -5.88 -7.47
CA ASN A 9 -5.55 -5.49 -6.14
C ASN A 9 -4.73 -6.22 -5.08
N TYR A 10 -4.38 -5.53 -4.00
CA TYR A 10 -3.65 -6.09 -2.88
C TYR A 10 -4.33 -5.75 -1.56
N ASP A 11 -4.35 -6.71 -0.64
CA ASP A 11 -4.55 -6.41 0.77
C ASP A 11 -3.27 -5.77 1.33
N VAL A 12 -3.43 -4.73 2.12
CA VAL A 12 -2.35 -4.07 2.85
C VAL A 12 -2.41 -4.55 4.29
N ASN A 13 -1.44 -5.38 4.67
CA ASN A 13 -1.39 -6.04 5.96
C ASN A 13 -0.34 -5.41 6.88
N TYR A 14 -0.72 -5.16 8.13
CA TYR A 14 0.17 -4.78 9.22
C TYR A 14 0.12 -5.85 10.31
N GLN A 15 1.27 -6.44 10.63
CA GLN A 15 1.38 -7.47 11.68
C GLN A 15 0.35 -8.61 11.54
N GLY A 16 0.08 -9.04 10.31
CA GLY A 16 -0.87 -10.13 10.00
C GLY A 16 -2.35 -9.72 9.97
N ALA A 17 -2.67 -8.45 10.20
CA ALA A 17 -4.03 -7.92 10.08
C ALA A 17 -4.16 -7.01 8.86
N ARG A 18 -5.23 -7.18 8.08
CA ARG A 18 -5.55 -6.26 6.98
C ARG A 18 -5.98 -4.91 7.53
N VAL A 19 -5.25 -3.88 7.13
CA VAL A 19 -5.51 -2.48 7.54
C VAL A 19 -5.99 -1.62 6.37
N GLY A 20 -5.81 -2.07 5.13
CA GLY A 20 -6.28 -1.37 3.95
C GLY A 20 -6.16 -2.20 2.68
N GLU A 21 -6.35 -1.55 1.54
CA GLU A 21 -6.29 -2.17 0.22
C GLU A 21 -5.60 -1.25 -0.77
N LEU A 22 -4.78 -1.81 -1.66
CA LEU A 22 -4.32 -1.15 -2.87
C LEU A 22 -5.12 -1.70 -4.05
N ARG A 23 -6.05 -0.92 -4.58
CA ARG A 23 -6.85 -1.28 -5.76
C ARG A 23 -6.31 -0.55 -6.97
N LYS A 24 -5.62 -1.25 -7.87
CA LYS A 24 -4.99 -0.65 -9.07
C LYS A 24 -4.12 0.57 -8.74
N GLY A 25 -3.31 0.44 -7.69
CA GLY A 25 -2.45 1.50 -7.17
C GLY A 25 -3.15 2.57 -6.33
N ARG A 26 -4.48 2.53 -6.12
CA ARG A 26 -5.21 3.44 -5.22
C ARG A 26 -5.36 2.84 -3.83
N TYR A 27 -4.98 3.56 -2.79
CA TYR A 27 -4.98 3.06 -1.43
C TYR A 27 -6.26 3.46 -0.68
N PHE A 28 -6.91 2.46 -0.10
CA PHE A 28 -8.15 2.58 0.64
C PHE A 28 -7.97 2.10 2.09
N GLU A 29 -8.50 2.88 3.03
CA GLU A 29 -8.75 2.46 4.40
C GLU A 29 -10.28 2.37 4.56
N GLY A 30 -10.80 1.13 4.59
CA GLY A 30 -12.25 0.88 4.47
C GLY A 30 -12.79 1.36 3.13
N THR A 31 -13.72 2.33 3.15
CA THR A 31 -14.34 2.89 1.93
C THR A 31 -13.67 4.17 1.42
N TRP A 32 -12.68 4.71 2.14
CA TRP A 32 -12.07 6.00 1.83
C TRP A 32 -10.79 5.82 1.01
N GLU A 33 -10.71 6.49 -0.15
CA GLU A 33 -9.44 6.65 -0.86
C GLU A 33 -8.59 7.67 -0.07
N VAL A 34 -7.53 7.20 0.57
CA VAL A 34 -6.65 8.03 1.42
C VAL A 34 -5.25 8.17 0.86
N GLY A 35 -4.92 7.43 -0.20
CA GLY A 35 -3.60 7.48 -0.82
C GLY A 35 -3.54 6.85 -2.21
N TYR A 36 -2.35 6.88 -2.81
CA TYR A 36 -2.09 6.26 -4.11
C TYR A 36 -0.59 5.97 -4.29
N MET A 37 -0.30 5.08 -5.24
CA MET A 37 1.04 4.80 -5.72
C MET A 37 1.35 5.65 -6.96
N GLU A 38 2.51 6.29 -6.95
CA GLU A 38 3.11 6.96 -8.11
C GLU A 38 4.46 6.29 -8.38
N GLY A 39 4.45 5.27 -9.25
CA GLY A 39 5.59 4.37 -9.43
C GLY A 39 5.91 3.62 -8.13
N GLU A 40 7.07 3.93 -7.53
CA GLU A 40 7.48 3.35 -6.24
C GLU A 40 7.15 4.26 -5.06
N VAL A 41 6.69 5.49 -5.28
CA VAL A 41 6.38 6.45 -4.22
C VAL A 41 4.96 6.22 -3.73
N PHE A 42 4.80 6.12 -2.40
CA PHE A 42 3.50 6.04 -1.77
C PHE A 42 3.07 7.41 -1.25
N HIS A 43 1.95 7.90 -1.78
CA HIS A 43 1.31 9.13 -1.35
C HIS A 43 0.18 8.80 -0.37
N TYR A 44 0.18 9.44 0.80
CA TYR A 44 -0.84 9.29 1.84
C TYR A 44 -1.30 10.68 2.27
N ASN A 45 -2.62 10.90 2.33
CA ASN A 45 -3.23 12.21 2.55
C ASN A 45 -2.64 13.33 1.64
N GLY A 46 -2.41 12.98 0.37
CA GLY A 46 -1.91 13.90 -0.65
C GLY A 46 -0.42 14.28 -0.55
N LYS A 47 0.35 13.63 0.34
CA LYS A 47 1.80 13.88 0.51
C LYS A 47 2.61 12.61 0.23
N PRO A 48 3.83 12.72 -0.31
CA PRO A 48 4.74 11.59 -0.40
C PRO A 48 5.16 11.17 1.01
N ARG A 49 4.65 10.02 1.44
CA ARG A 49 4.76 9.53 2.81
C ARG A 49 5.31 8.13 2.89
N GLY A 50 5.93 7.63 1.83
CA GLY A 50 6.44 6.28 1.83
C GLY A 50 6.90 5.83 0.47
N LYS A 51 7.25 4.55 0.39
CA LYS A 51 7.65 3.88 -0.85
C LYS A 51 7.28 2.42 -0.82
N ARG A 52 7.23 1.80 -2.00
CA ARG A 52 7.08 0.36 -2.19
C ARG A 52 8.38 -0.25 -2.71
N GLU A 53 8.80 -1.35 -2.11
CA GLU A 53 9.92 -2.19 -2.53
C GLU A 53 9.43 -3.63 -2.63
N GLY A 54 9.40 -4.21 -3.83
CA GLY A 54 8.72 -5.49 -4.08
C GLY A 54 7.24 -5.47 -3.64
N LEU A 55 6.86 -6.39 -2.77
CA LEU A 55 5.54 -6.45 -2.13
C LEU A 55 5.54 -5.87 -0.71
N THR A 56 6.53 -5.03 -0.38
CA THR A 56 6.57 -4.29 0.89
C THR A 56 6.23 -2.84 0.63
N LEU A 57 5.22 -2.33 1.34
CA LEU A 57 4.86 -0.92 1.36
C LEU A 57 5.38 -0.31 2.66
N THR A 58 5.93 0.90 2.59
CA THR A 58 6.36 1.66 3.76
C THR A 58 5.54 2.93 3.88
N ARG A 59 5.22 3.35 5.11
CA ARG A 59 4.60 4.64 5.44
C ARG A 59 5.37 5.32 6.56
N ASN A 60 5.67 6.60 6.39
CA ASN A 60 6.35 7.50 7.31
C ASN A 60 5.36 8.58 7.77
N ASP A 61 4.36 8.14 8.54
CA ASP A 61 3.34 8.98 9.14
C ASP A 61 2.90 8.36 10.48
N PRO A 62 3.22 8.99 11.62
CA PRO A 62 3.82 10.32 11.78
C PRO A 62 5.28 10.40 11.26
N PRO A 63 5.78 11.60 10.89
CA PRO A 63 7.15 11.76 10.42
C PRO A 63 8.17 11.25 11.45
N GLY A 64 9.08 10.37 11.01
CA GLY A 64 10.10 9.74 11.85
C GLY A 64 9.77 8.29 12.22
N GLU A 65 8.54 7.83 11.99
CA GLU A 65 8.13 6.46 12.25
C GLU A 65 7.86 5.71 10.95
N LEU A 66 8.80 4.83 10.57
CA LEU A 66 8.66 3.99 9.38
C LEU A 66 7.86 2.72 9.71
N THR A 67 6.60 2.70 9.29
CA THR A 67 5.75 1.52 9.35
C THR A 67 5.90 0.70 8.07
N GLN A 68 6.10 -0.61 8.18
CA GLN A 68 6.15 -1.53 7.05
C GLN A 68 4.86 -2.35 6.97
N PHE A 69 4.34 -2.50 5.75
CA PHE A 69 3.16 -3.28 5.43
C PHE A 69 3.50 -4.31 4.36
N GLU A 70 2.83 -5.45 4.43
CA GLU A 70 2.89 -6.47 3.39
C GLU A 70 1.75 -6.27 2.39
N LEU A 71 2.06 -6.38 1.10
CA LEU A 71 1.09 -6.39 0.02
C LEU A 71 0.80 -7.84 -0.38
N VAL A 72 -0.40 -8.31 -0.06
CA VAL A 72 -0.84 -9.66 -0.42
C VAL A 72 -1.76 -9.55 -1.62
N LEU A 73 -1.39 -10.18 -2.74
CA LEU A 73 -2.19 -10.17 -3.96
C LEU A 73 -3.56 -10.76 -3.68
N GLN A 74 -4.63 -10.04 -3.99
CA GLN A 74 -5.98 -10.59 -4.00
C GLN A 74 -6.11 -11.47 -5.24
N GLU A 75 -6.50 -12.73 -5.07
CA GLU A 75 -6.87 -13.58 -6.20
C GLU A 75 -8.12 -12.98 -6.85
N ALA A 76 -8.11 -12.86 -8.19
CA ALA A 76 -9.32 -12.50 -8.91
C ALA A 76 -10.31 -13.67 -8.78
N GLU A 77 -11.48 -13.41 -8.20
CA GLU A 77 -12.61 -14.35 -8.24
C GLU A 77 -13.05 -14.66 -9.68
#